data_AF-B5VDL0-F1
#
_entry.id   AF-B5VDL0-F1
#
_cell.length_a   1.000
_cell.length_b   1.000
_cell.length_c   1.000
_cell.angle_alpha   90.00
_cell.angle_beta   90.00
_cell.angle_gamma   90.00
#
_symmetry.space_group_name_H-M   'P 1'
#
loop_
_entity.id
_entity.type
_entity.pdbx_description
1 polymer ?
#
loop_
_entity_poly.entity_id
_entity_poly.type
_entity_poly.pdbx_seq_one_letter_code
_entity_poly.pdbx_strand_id
1 'polypeptide(L)'
;LKEITDIEYKFAQLRQKLYDNQLVRLQTELQMCLEGSHPELQVYYSKIAAIRDYKLHRAYQRQKYELSCINTETIATRTFIHQDFHKKVTDLRARLLNRTTQTWYDINKERRDMDIVIPDVNYHVPIKLDNKTLSCITGYASAAQLRYPGEPVAEDLACESIEYRYRANPVDKLEVIVDRMRFNNEISDLEGLRKYFHSFPGAPELNPLRDSEINDDFHQWAQ
;
A
#
# COMPACT_ATOMS: atom_id res chain seq x y z
N LEU A 1 -21.11 -115.87 14.63
CA LEU A 1 -21.90 -115.05 15.58
C LEU A 1 -21.04 -114.60 16.78
N LYS A 2 -20.44 -115.50 17.57
CA LYS A 2 -19.59 -115.13 18.73
C LYS A 2 -18.37 -114.25 18.39
N GLU A 3 -17.71 -114.49 17.26
CA GLU A 3 -16.55 -113.69 16.84
C GLU A 3 -16.93 -112.25 16.42
N ILE A 4 -18.11 -112.08 15.81
CA ILE A 4 -18.62 -110.76 15.38
C ILE A 4 -18.97 -109.92 16.61
N THR A 5 -19.62 -110.52 17.60
CA THR A 5 -19.94 -109.85 18.88
C THR A 5 -18.68 -109.47 19.67
N ASP A 6 -17.62 -110.28 19.62
CA ASP A 6 -16.34 -109.96 20.25
C ASP A 6 -15.64 -108.78 19.57
N ILE A 7 -15.73 -108.71 18.23
CA ILE A 7 -15.20 -107.60 17.45
C ILE A 7 -15.98 -106.30 17.76
N GLU A 8 -17.31 -106.38 17.86
CA GLU A 8 -18.16 -105.25 18.27
C GLU A 8 -17.80 -104.71 19.65
N TYR A 9 -17.57 -105.60 20.63
CA TYR A 9 -17.14 -105.19 21.97
C TYR A 9 -15.78 -104.47 21.94
N LYS A 10 -14.81 -104.98 21.18
CA LYS A 10 -13.49 -104.33 21.01
C LYS A 10 -13.64 -102.96 20.34
N PHE A 11 -14.50 -102.81 19.34
CA PHE A 11 -14.77 -101.51 18.72
C PHE A 11 -15.46 -100.53 19.65
N ALA A 12 -16.41 -100.98 20.49
CA ALA A 12 -17.04 -100.14 21.50
C ALA A 12 -16.01 -99.66 22.53
N GLN A 13 -15.12 -100.56 22.99
CA GLN A 13 -14.07 -100.24 23.95
C GLN A 13 -13.02 -99.27 23.37
N LEU A 14 -12.66 -99.44 22.09
CA LEU A 14 -11.80 -98.50 21.38
C LEU A 14 -12.44 -97.12 21.27
N ARG A 15 -13.73 -97.06 20.92
CA ARG A 15 -14.49 -95.81 20.82
C ARG A 15 -14.54 -95.07 22.15
N GLN A 16 -14.82 -95.80 23.23
CA GLN A 16 -14.84 -95.24 24.58
C GLN A 16 -13.47 -94.65 24.95
N LYS A 17 -12.38 -95.41 24.75
CA LYS A 17 -11.02 -94.91 24.99
C LYS A 17 -10.68 -93.68 24.14
N LEU A 18 -11.16 -93.62 22.90
CA LEU A 18 -10.95 -92.47 22.02
C LEU A 18 -11.63 -91.22 22.59
N TYR A 19 -12.88 -91.36 23.02
CA TYR A 19 -13.61 -90.26 23.66
C TYR A 19 -12.98 -89.85 25.00
N ASP A 20 -12.56 -90.80 25.83
CA ASP A 20 -11.89 -90.50 27.10
C ASP A 20 -10.58 -89.72 26.87
N ASN A 21 -9.79 -90.10 25.85
CA ASN A 21 -8.56 -89.36 25.48
C ASN A 21 -8.86 -87.94 24.97
N GLN A 22 -9.93 -87.77 24.17
CA GLN A 22 -10.35 -86.44 23.73
C GLN A 22 -10.80 -85.58 24.92
N LEU A 23 -11.52 -86.17 25.87
CA LEU A 23 -12.01 -85.49 27.07
C LEU A 23 -10.84 -85.02 27.95
N VAL A 24 -9.85 -85.88 28.19
CA VAL A 24 -8.64 -85.52 28.93
C VAL A 24 -7.87 -84.40 28.23
N ARG A 25 -7.69 -84.46 26.91
CA ARG A 25 -7.04 -83.39 26.15
C ARG A 25 -7.77 -82.06 26.34
N LEU A 26 -9.09 -82.03 26.17
CA LEU A 26 -9.88 -80.82 26.34
C LEU A 26 -9.82 -80.29 27.78
N GLN A 27 -9.83 -81.17 28.78
CA GLN A 27 -9.67 -80.77 30.18
C GLN A 27 -8.31 -80.13 30.45
N THR A 28 -7.22 -80.69 29.89
CA THR A 28 -5.89 -80.09 30.02
C THR A 28 -5.79 -78.75 29.32
N GLU A 29 -6.42 -78.59 28.15
CA GLU A 29 -6.46 -77.34 27.41
C GLU A 29 -7.24 -76.25 28.15
N LEU A 30 -8.37 -76.64 28.75
CA LEU A 30 -9.16 -75.77 29.60
C LEU A 30 -8.38 -75.34 30.85
N GLN A 31 -7.66 -76.27 31.50
CA GLN A 31 -6.81 -75.97 32.64
C GLN A 31 -5.69 -74.98 32.27
N MET A 32 -5.02 -75.21 31.12
CA MET A 32 -4.00 -74.26 30.60
C MET A 32 -4.60 -72.89 30.29
N CYS A 33 -5.84 -72.82 29.81
CA CYS A 33 -6.54 -71.55 29.62
C CYS A 33 -6.84 -70.84 30.95
N LEU A 34 -7.27 -71.58 31.99
CA LEU A 34 -7.54 -71.01 33.33
C LEU A 34 -6.27 -70.49 33.99
N GLU A 35 -5.17 -71.22 33.86
CA GLU A 35 -3.85 -70.80 34.34
C GLU A 35 -3.23 -69.69 33.47
N GLY A 36 -3.81 -69.43 32.31
CA GLY A 36 -3.32 -68.45 31.33
C GLY A 36 -2.06 -68.91 30.58
N SER A 37 -1.63 -70.16 30.73
CA SER A 37 -0.43 -70.73 30.11
C SER A 37 -0.67 -71.24 28.67
N HIS A 38 -1.92 -71.25 28.20
CA HIS A 38 -2.26 -71.74 26.87
C HIS A 38 -1.53 -70.96 25.76
N PRO A 39 -0.83 -71.64 24.82
CA PRO A 39 0.03 -70.99 23.84
C PRO A 39 -0.73 -70.06 22.89
N GLU A 40 -1.93 -70.44 22.44
CA GLU A 40 -2.73 -69.57 21.57
C GLU A 40 -3.19 -68.31 22.30
N LEU A 41 -3.51 -68.43 23.59
CA LEU A 41 -3.95 -67.30 24.42
C LEU A 41 -2.79 -66.31 24.65
N GLN A 42 -1.59 -66.81 24.90
CA GLN A 42 -0.37 -66.00 25.03
C GLN A 42 -0.07 -65.21 23.75
N VAL A 43 -0.30 -65.80 22.57
CA VAL A 43 -0.19 -65.08 21.30
C VAL A 43 -1.16 -63.90 21.27
N TYR A 44 -2.41 -64.05 21.71
CA TYR A 44 -3.35 -62.92 21.78
C TYR A 44 -2.91 -61.85 22.78
N TYR A 45 -2.45 -62.23 23.98
CA TYR A 45 -1.96 -61.25 24.96
C TYR A 45 -0.75 -60.47 24.46
N SER A 46 0.19 -61.13 23.77
CA SER A 46 1.35 -60.45 23.18
C SER A 46 0.93 -59.41 22.15
N LYS A 47 -0.08 -59.72 21.31
CA LYS A 47 -0.64 -58.77 20.33
C LYS A 47 -1.30 -57.59 21.03
N ILE A 48 -2.09 -57.83 22.07
CA ILE A 48 -2.75 -56.78 22.85
C ILE A 48 -1.70 -55.87 23.50
N ALA A 49 -0.67 -56.44 24.12
CA ALA A 49 0.43 -55.70 24.72
C ALA A 49 1.16 -54.84 23.68
N ALA A 50 1.50 -55.39 22.51
CA ALA A 50 2.14 -54.66 21.43
C ALA A 50 1.29 -53.47 20.94
N ILE A 51 -0.02 -53.65 20.79
CA ILE A 51 -0.94 -52.56 20.40
C ILE A 51 -0.99 -51.48 21.48
N ARG A 52 -1.07 -51.88 22.76
CA ARG A 52 -1.07 -50.95 23.89
C ARG A 52 0.21 -50.13 23.91
N ASP A 53 1.36 -50.79 23.82
CA ASP A 53 2.67 -50.15 23.90
C ASP A 53 2.90 -49.21 22.72
N TYR A 54 2.46 -49.60 21.52
CA TYR A 54 2.47 -48.72 20.34
C TYR A 54 1.62 -47.46 20.56
N LYS A 55 0.38 -47.59 21.06
CA LYS A 55 -0.50 -46.45 21.34
C LYS A 55 0.10 -45.51 22.38
N LEU A 56 0.66 -46.08 23.45
CA LEU A 56 1.28 -45.35 24.54
C LEU A 56 2.54 -44.62 24.05
N HIS A 57 3.40 -45.29 23.28
CA HIS A 57 4.57 -44.66 22.67
C HIS A 57 4.19 -43.48 21.78
N ARG A 58 3.20 -43.67 20.90
CA ARG A 58 2.69 -42.61 20.02
C ARG A 58 2.15 -41.42 20.82
N ALA A 59 1.43 -41.68 21.92
CA ALA A 59 0.92 -40.63 22.79
C ALA A 59 2.06 -39.82 23.45
N TYR A 60 3.10 -40.49 23.96
CA TYR A 60 4.27 -39.80 24.52
C TYR A 60 5.03 -38.96 23.48
N GLN A 61 5.25 -39.50 22.28
CA GLN A 61 5.92 -38.74 21.22
C GLN A 61 5.11 -37.50 20.82
N ARG A 62 3.78 -37.66 20.71
CA ARG A 62 2.88 -36.55 20.45
C ARG A 62 2.96 -35.48 21.54
N GLN A 63 2.86 -35.87 22.81
CA GLN A 63 2.97 -34.94 23.94
C GLN A 63 4.30 -34.19 23.93
N LYS A 64 5.41 -34.89 23.70
CA LYS A 64 6.75 -34.28 23.62
C LYS A 64 6.83 -33.25 22.49
N TYR A 65 6.28 -33.58 21.32
CA TYR A 65 6.23 -32.67 20.18
C TYR A 65 5.37 -31.44 20.47
N GLU A 66 4.17 -31.63 21.03
CA GLU A 66 3.27 -30.53 21.40
C GLU A 66 3.93 -29.56 22.40
N LEU A 67 4.64 -30.07 23.42
CA LEU A 67 5.40 -29.23 24.35
C LEU A 67 6.52 -28.44 23.65
N SER A 68 7.20 -29.05 22.67
CA SER A 68 8.22 -28.36 21.88
C SER A 68 7.62 -27.24 21.02
N CYS A 69 6.46 -27.46 20.42
CA CYS A 69 5.74 -26.44 19.65
C CYS A 69 5.35 -25.27 20.55
N ILE A 70 4.73 -25.54 21.70
CA ILE A 70 4.33 -24.51 22.67
C ILE A 70 5.54 -23.66 23.09
N ASN A 71 6.67 -24.29 23.39
CA ASN A 71 7.88 -23.56 23.76
C ASN A 71 8.38 -22.65 22.63
N THR A 72 8.41 -23.19 21.40
CA THR A 72 8.83 -22.43 20.21
C THR A 72 7.91 -21.25 19.95
N GLU A 73 6.60 -21.45 20.02
CA GLU A 73 5.59 -20.39 19.89
C GLU A 73 5.73 -19.34 20.99
N THR A 74 5.97 -19.75 22.23
CA THR A 74 6.15 -18.84 23.37
C THR A 74 7.39 -17.96 23.18
N ILE A 75 8.50 -18.54 22.72
CA ILE A 75 9.72 -17.79 22.43
C ILE A 75 9.47 -16.82 21.27
N ALA A 76 8.86 -17.28 20.18
CA ALA A 76 8.56 -16.46 19.01
C ALA A 76 7.66 -15.27 19.37
N THR A 77 6.55 -15.51 20.07
CA THR A 77 5.62 -14.47 20.52
C THR A 77 6.29 -13.45 21.42
N ARG A 78 7.12 -13.89 22.38
CA ARG A 78 7.89 -12.98 23.25
C ARG A 78 8.85 -12.10 22.43
N THR A 79 9.59 -12.69 21.49
CA THR A 79 10.52 -11.93 20.64
C THR A 79 9.78 -10.94 19.75
N PHE A 80 8.62 -11.33 19.21
CA PHE A 80 7.77 -10.47 18.41
C PHE A 80 7.25 -9.27 19.20
N ILE A 81 6.72 -9.49 20.41
CA ILE A 81 6.24 -8.40 21.29
C ILE A 81 7.39 -7.43 21.61
N HIS A 82 8.59 -7.94 21.88
CA HIS A 82 9.74 -7.10 22.18
C HIS A 82 10.17 -6.26 20.97
N GLN A 83 10.22 -6.86 19.78
CA GLN A 83 10.53 -6.14 18.53
C GLN A 83 9.46 -5.07 18.21
N ASP A 84 8.18 -5.42 18.38
CA ASP A 84 7.06 -4.49 18.21
C ASP A 84 7.15 -3.30 19.18
N PHE A 85 7.52 -3.54 20.44
CA PHE A 85 7.75 -2.48 21.41
C PHE A 85 8.86 -1.51 20.96
N HIS A 86 10.03 -2.01 20.57
CA HIS A 86 11.14 -1.17 20.10
C HIS A 86 10.77 -0.38 18.83
N LYS A 87 10.01 -1.00 17.93
CA LYS A 87 9.48 -0.33 16.75
C LYS A 87 8.54 0.81 17.14
N LYS A 88 7.56 0.56 18.02
CA LYS A 88 6.63 1.58 18.51
C LYS A 88 7.32 2.76 19.19
N VAL A 89 8.36 2.50 19.99
CA VAL A 89 9.18 3.55 20.61
C VAL A 89 9.87 4.41 19.55
N THR A 90 10.47 3.77 18.55
CA THR A 90 11.15 4.45 17.44
C THR A 90 10.18 5.27 16.60
N ASP A 91 9.04 4.67 16.22
CA ASP A 91 7.98 5.32 15.45
C ASP A 91 7.39 6.52 16.20
N LEU A 92 7.19 6.39 17.51
CA LEU A 92 6.71 7.50 18.35
C LEU A 92 7.72 8.65 18.37
N ARG A 93 9.01 8.33 18.57
CA ARG A 93 10.08 9.34 18.55
C ARG A 93 10.14 10.05 17.20
N ALA A 94 10.11 9.30 16.10
CA ALA A 94 10.12 9.87 14.75
C ALA A 94 8.89 10.76 14.51
N ARG A 95 7.70 10.32 14.94
CA ARG A 95 6.46 11.09 14.80
C ARG A 95 6.50 12.41 15.59
N LEU A 96 7.00 12.37 16.83
CA LEU A 96 7.14 13.58 17.65
C LEU A 96 8.15 14.56 17.05
N LEU A 97 9.26 14.06 16.53
CA LEU A 97 10.26 14.88 15.83
C LEU A 97 9.65 15.51 14.59
N ASN A 98 9.00 14.73 13.73
CA ASN A 98 8.34 15.24 12.53
C ASN A 98 7.27 16.29 12.85
N ARG A 99 6.44 16.05 13.86
CA ARG A 99 5.43 17.02 14.31
C ARG A 99 6.07 18.32 14.78
N THR A 100 7.15 18.23 15.55
CA THR A 100 7.86 19.42 16.05
C THR A 100 8.47 20.21 14.90
N THR A 101 9.13 19.52 13.96
CA THR A 101 9.69 20.14 12.76
C THR A 101 8.60 20.79 11.90
N GLN A 102 7.46 20.12 11.70
CA GLN A 102 6.31 20.67 10.98
C GLN A 102 5.78 21.94 11.66
N THR A 103 5.54 21.90 12.97
CA THR A 103 5.08 23.09 13.71
C THR A 103 6.07 24.24 13.62
N TRP A 104 7.37 23.95 13.57
CA TRP A 104 8.39 24.98 13.38
C TRP A 104 8.31 25.62 11.98
N TYR A 105 8.11 24.82 10.93
CA TYR A 105 7.90 25.35 9.58
C TYR A 105 6.63 26.18 9.48
N ASP A 106 5.53 25.73 10.09
CA ASP A 106 4.25 26.44 10.12
C ASP A 106 4.39 27.81 10.80
N ILE A 107 5.01 27.86 11.98
CA ILE A 107 5.27 29.13 12.70
C ILE A 107 6.12 30.08 11.85
N ASN A 108 7.16 29.58 11.16
CA ASN A 108 7.99 30.44 10.32
C ASN A 108 7.26 30.91 9.06
N LYS A 109 6.34 30.09 8.52
CA LYS A 109 5.47 30.51 7.43
C LYS A 109 4.55 31.64 7.90
N GLU A 110 3.88 31.49 9.04
CA GLU A 110 3.04 32.54 9.62
C GLU A 110 3.82 33.82 9.91
N ARG A 111 5.04 33.72 10.45
CA ARG A 111 5.92 34.90 10.65
C ARG A 111 6.22 35.63 9.35
N ARG A 112 6.56 34.89 8.30
CA ARG A 112 6.77 35.49 6.97
C ARG A 112 5.50 36.14 6.46
N ASP A 113 4.35 35.50 6.60
CA ASP A 113 3.06 36.05 6.18
C ASP A 113 2.71 37.33 6.94
N MET A 114 3.07 37.44 8.23
CA MET A 114 2.93 38.67 9.03
C MET A 114 3.93 39.76 8.63
N ASP A 115 5.16 39.40 8.26
CA ASP A 115 6.20 40.31 7.80
C ASP A 115 5.97 40.78 6.34
N ILE A 116 5.03 40.14 5.61
CA ILE A 116 4.52 40.69 4.34
C ILE A 116 3.80 41.99 4.68
N VAL A 117 4.54 43.08 4.57
CA VAL A 117 4.00 44.43 4.56
C VAL A 117 2.95 44.46 3.46
N ILE A 118 1.69 44.64 3.86
CA ILE A 118 0.58 44.92 2.94
C ILE A 118 1.09 46.06 2.05
N PRO A 119 1.20 45.86 0.72
CA PRO A 119 1.55 46.97 -0.15
C PRO A 119 0.56 48.08 0.17
N ASP A 120 1.05 49.29 0.49
CA ASP A 120 0.20 50.46 0.63
C ASP A 120 -0.84 50.36 -0.48
N VAL A 121 -2.11 50.25 -0.10
CA VAL A 121 -3.19 50.10 -1.06
C VAL A 121 -3.28 51.44 -1.75
N ASN A 122 -2.38 51.65 -2.71
CA ASN A 122 -2.39 52.77 -3.61
C ASN A 122 -3.57 52.48 -4.50
N TYR A 123 -4.73 52.95 -4.03
CA TYR A 123 -5.91 53.06 -4.84
C TYR A 123 -5.55 54.01 -5.97
N HIS A 124 -5.17 53.44 -7.11
CA HIS A 124 -4.82 54.21 -8.29
C HIS A 124 -6.13 54.83 -8.81
N VAL A 125 -6.32 56.12 -8.53
CA VAL A 125 -7.45 56.86 -9.04
C VAL A 125 -7.33 56.89 -10.56
N PRO A 126 -8.34 56.38 -11.29
CA PRO A 126 -8.43 56.41 -12.74
C PRO A 126 -8.37 57.80 -13.38
N ILE A 127 -7.20 58.41 -13.56
CA ILE A 127 -7.15 59.70 -14.27
C ILE A 127 -7.16 59.41 -15.77
N LYS A 128 -8.26 59.75 -16.45
CA LYS A 128 -8.30 59.77 -17.92
C LYS A 128 -7.35 60.88 -18.35
N LEU A 129 -6.22 60.52 -18.96
CA LEU A 129 -5.30 61.48 -19.55
C LEU A 129 -5.93 62.01 -20.85
N ASP A 130 -5.85 63.33 -21.03
CA ASP A 130 -6.41 63.97 -22.21
C ASP A 130 -5.77 63.41 -23.50
N ASN A 131 -6.59 63.22 -24.53
CA ASN A 131 -6.23 62.71 -25.87
C ASN A 131 -5.69 61.27 -25.99
N LYS A 132 -5.71 60.44 -24.94
CA LYS A 132 -5.34 59.02 -25.02
C LYS A 132 -6.55 58.10 -24.81
N THR A 133 -7.04 57.50 -25.89
CA THR A 133 -8.12 56.50 -25.87
C THR A 133 -7.56 55.07 -25.91
N LEU A 134 -8.29 54.09 -25.36
CA LEU A 134 -7.97 52.64 -25.40
C LEU A 134 -7.53 52.15 -26.80
N SER A 135 -8.13 52.73 -27.84
CA SER A 135 -7.84 52.45 -29.24
C SER A 135 -6.42 52.83 -29.66
N CYS A 136 -5.86 53.92 -29.12
CA CYS A 136 -4.53 54.41 -29.48
C CYS A 136 -3.41 53.53 -28.92
N ILE A 137 -3.66 52.80 -27.83
CA ILE A 137 -2.62 52.05 -27.09
C ILE A 137 -2.67 50.56 -27.40
N THR A 138 -3.86 50.00 -27.61
CA THR A 138 -4.02 48.58 -27.93
C THR A 138 -3.77 48.27 -29.41
N GLY A 139 -3.87 49.26 -30.31
CA GLY A 139 -3.71 49.06 -31.77
C GLY A 139 -4.80 48.20 -32.42
N TYR A 140 -5.79 47.74 -31.66
CA TYR A 140 -6.84 46.81 -32.11
C TYR A 140 -8.15 47.49 -32.54
N ALA A 141 -8.29 48.81 -32.33
CA ALA A 141 -9.49 49.54 -32.72
C ALA A 141 -9.15 50.68 -33.68
N SER A 142 -10.13 50.99 -34.55
CA SER A 142 -10.14 52.11 -35.51
C SER A 142 -9.46 53.36 -34.98
N ALA A 143 -8.84 54.13 -35.89
CA ALA A 143 -8.24 55.44 -35.59
C ALA A 143 -9.16 56.26 -34.68
N ALA A 144 -8.63 56.76 -33.57
CA ALA A 144 -9.37 57.59 -32.64
C ALA A 144 -9.98 58.79 -33.38
N GLN A 145 -11.29 58.96 -33.27
CA GLN A 145 -11.96 60.11 -33.87
C GLN A 145 -11.47 61.38 -33.17
N LEU A 146 -10.86 62.29 -33.95
CA LEU A 146 -10.51 63.63 -33.51
C LEU A 146 -11.82 64.39 -33.20
N ARG A 147 -11.87 65.02 -32.03
CA ARG A 147 -13.01 65.86 -31.62
C ARG A 147 -13.16 67.05 -32.56
N TYR A 148 -14.39 67.47 -32.84
CA TYR A 148 -14.65 68.67 -33.63
C TYR A 148 -14.46 69.94 -32.78
N PRO A 149 -14.00 71.06 -33.37
CA PRO A 149 -13.83 72.31 -32.65
C PRO A 149 -15.16 72.80 -32.03
N GLY A 150 -15.22 72.98 -30.71
CA GLY A 150 -16.38 73.53 -30.00
C GLY A 150 -17.33 72.52 -29.35
N GLU A 151 -17.03 71.22 -29.40
CA GLU A 151 -17.85 70.19 -28.76
C GLU A 151 -17.67 70.22 -27.23
N PRO A 152 -18.74 70.37 -26.42
CA PRO A 152 -18.62 70.56 -24.98
C PRO A 152 -17.94 69.35 -24.34
N VAL A 153 -16.99 69.65 -23.46
CA VAL A 153 -16.23 68.67 -22.71
C VAL A 153 -17.08 68.23 -21.52
N ALA A 154 -17.28 66.93 -21.33
CA ALA A 154 -18.02 66.41 -20.17
C ALA A 154 -17.30 66.85 -18.88
N GLU A 155 -18.04 67.15 -17.80
CA GLU A 155 -17.50 67.66 -16.52
C GLU A 155 -16.31 66.83 -15.99
N ASP A 156 -16.31 65.51 -16.25
CA ASP A 156 -15.23 64.61 -15.88
C ASP A 156 -13.86 64.91 -16.53
N LEU A 157 -13.83 65.57 -17.70
CA LEU A 157 -12.59 66.00 -18.38
C LEU A 157 -12.16 67.43 -17.98
N ALA A 158 -13.07 68.25 -17.42
CA ALA A 158 -12.78 69.65 -17.07
C ALA A 158 -11.75 69.80 -15.91
N CYS A 159 -11.32 68.70 -15.31
CA CYS A 159 -10.29 68.66 -14.26
C CYS A 159 -8.85 68.83 -14.80
N GLU A 160 -8.67 69.25 -16.05
CA GLU A 160 -7.41 69.34 -16.80
C GLU A 160 -6.35 70.32 -16.28
N SER A 161 -6.57 71.01 -15.16
CA SER A 161 -5.61 71.98 -14.61
C SER A 161 -4.94 71.53 -13.30
N ILE A 162 -4.93 70.23 -12.99
CA ILE A 162 -4.23 69.69 -11.82
C ILE A 162 -3.02 68.87 -12.27
N GLU A 163 -1.83 69.39 -12.01
CA GLU A 163 -0.56 68.73 -12.34
C GLU A 163 -0.29 67.59 -11.33
N TYR A 164 -0.70 66.37 -11.66
CA TYR A 164 -0.44 65.19 -10.82
C TYR A 164 0.97 64.64 -11.07
N ARG A 165 1.87 64.76 -10.09
CA ARG A 165 3.21 64.15 -10.14
C ARG A 165 3.21 62.84 -9.32
N TYR A 166 3.08 61.71 -9.99
CA TYR A 166 3.18 60.39 -9.35
C TYR A 166 4.64 60.06 -9.01
N ARG A 167 4.90 59.55 -7.79
CA ARG A 167 6.27 59.16 -7.36
C ARG A 167 6.79 57.88 -8.03
N ALA A 168 5.91 57.07 -8.59
CA ALA A 168 6.23 55.90 -9.39
C ALA A 168 5.38 55.97 -10.67
N ASN A 169 5.97 55.55 -11.81
CA ASN A 169 5.37 55.66 -13.13
C ASN A 169 3.88 55.31 -13.10
N PRO A 170 2.96 56.25 -13.38
CA PRO A 170 1.53 55.96 -13.39
C PRO A 170 1.30 55.02 -14.57
N VAL A 171 1.23 53.72 -14.28
CA VAL A 171 0.86 52.71 -15.26
C VAL A 171 -0.57 53.06 -15.68
N ASP A 172 -0.69 53.47 -16.94
CA ASP A 172 -1.94 53.97 -17.49
C ASP A 172 -3.02 52.89 -17.28
N LYS A 173 -4.25 53.28 -16.97
CA LYS A 173 -5.39 52.34 -16.91
C LYS A 173 -5.45 51.44 -18.15
N LEU A 174 -5.07 52.03 -19.26
CA LEU A 174 -4.99 51.40 -20.56
C LEU A 174 -3.92 50.29 -20.59
N GLU A 175 -2.77 50.50 -19.95
CA GLU A 175 -1.69 49.52 -19.80
C GLU A 175 -2.10 48.37 -18.87
N VAL A 176 -2.79 48.66 -17.76
CA VAL A 176 -3.36 47.60 -16.88
C VAL A 176 -4.40 46.74 -17.62
N ILE A 177 -5.24 47.35 -18.45
CA ILE A 177 -6.21 46.63 -19.28
C ILE A 177 -5.50 45.79 -20.35
N VAL A 178 -4.47 46.35 -21.00
CA VAL A 178 -3.65 45.64 -21.99
C VAL A 178 -2.97 44.42 -21.38
N ASP A 179 -2.33 44.57 -20.21
CA ASP A 179 -1.67 43.47 -19.54
C ASP A 179 -2.67 42.41 -19.05
N ARG A 180 -3.87 42.83 -18.62
CA ARG A 180 -4.95 41.90 -18.30
C ARG A 180 -5.45 41.15 -19.54
N MET A 181 -5.55 41.80 -20.70
CA MET A 181 -5.91 41.15 -21.95
C MET A 181 -4.82 40.16 -22.40
N ARG A 182 -3.53 40.53 -22.30
CA ARG A 182 -2.41 39.62 -22.58
C ARG A 182 -2.46 38.38 -21.72
N PHE A 183 -2.62 38.55 -20.41
CA PHE A 183 -2.75 37.44 -19.47
C PHE A 183 -3.96 36.55 -19.78
N ASN A 184 -5.11 37.14 -20.09
CA ASN A 184 -6.30 36.36 -20.45
C ASN A 184 -6.12 35.58 -21.76
N ASN A 185 -5.37 36.13 -22.73
CA ASN A 185 -5.04 35.42 -23.97
C ASN A 185 -4.13 34.23 -23.70
N GLU A 186 -3.08 34.40 -22.89
CA GLU A 186 -2.20 33.29 -22.49
C GLU A 186 -2.97 32.17 -21.76
N ILE A 187 -3.88 32.54 -20.85
CA ILE A 187 -4.78 31.59 -20.18
C ILE A 187 -5.70 30.89 -21.18
N SER A 188 -6.23 31.62 -22.17
CA SER A 188 -7.08 31.06 -23.23
C SER A 188 -6.32 30.04 -24.09
N ASP A 189 -5.06 30.32 -24.42
CA ASP A 189 -4.20 29.38 -25.16
C ASP A 189 -3.93 28.10 -24.35
N LEU A 190 -3.65 28.25 -23.06
CA LEU A 190 -3.47 27.12 -22.13
C LEU A 190 -4.76 26.31 -21.96
N GLU A 191 -5.92 26.96 -21.91
CA GLU A 191 -7.21 26.30 -21.87
C GLU A 191 -7.52 25.56 -23.18
N GLY A 192 -7.14 26.13 -24.32
CA GLY A 192 -7.17 25.47 -25.62
C GLY A 192 -6.32 24.19 -25.62
N LEU A 193 -5.07 24.27 -25.16
CA LEU A 193 -4.20 23.10 -25.04
C LEU A 193 -4.82 22.02 -24.15
N ARG A 194 -5.37 22.39 -22.99
CA ARG A 194 -6.08 21.46 -22.10
C ARG A 194 -7.29 20.82 -22.78
N LYS A 195 -8.07 21.58 -23.54
CA LYS A 195 -9.30 21.10 -24.17
C LYS A 195 -9.03 20.12 -25.32
N TYR A 196 -8.02 20.40 -26.15
CA TYR A 196 -7.74 19.63 -27.36
C TYR A 196 -6.68 18.53 -27.16
N PHE A 197 -5.72 18.72 -26.24
CA PHE A 197 -4.61 17.80 -26.03
C PHE A 197 -4.62 17.14 -24.65
N HIS A 198 -5.63 17.44 -23.81
CA HIS A 198 -5.86 16.90 -22.45
C HIS A 198 -4.71 17.06 -21.44
N SER A 199 -3.57 17.58 -21.88
CA SER A 199 -2.31 17.76 -21.16
C SER A 199 -1.43 18.74 -21.95
N PHE A 200 -0.39 19.27 -21.32
CA PHE A 200 0.63 20.01 -22.06
C PHE A 200 1.27 19.04 -23.07
N PRO A 201 1.42 19.40 -24.37
CA PRO A 201 2.05 18.51 -25.33
C PRO A 201 3.40 18.08 -24.76
N GLY A 202 3.53 16.77 -24.50
CA GLY A 202 4.82 16.19 -24.14
C GLY A 202 5.84 16.53 -25.22
N ALA A 203 7.11 16.58 -24.86
CA ALA A 203 8.17 16.75 -25.85
C ALA A 203 7.90 15.77 -27.01
N PRO A 204 7.91 16.23 -28.27
CA PRO A 204 7.67 15.35 -29.42
C PRO A 204 8.62 14.15 -29.32
N GLU A 205 8.19 12.99 -29.78
CA GLU A 205 9.06 11.81 -29.80
C GLU A 205 10.29 12.14 -30.66
N LEU A 206 11.39 12.48 -29.98
CA LEU A 206 12.66 12.74 -30.63
C LEU A 206 13.19 11.38 -31.07
N ASN A 207 13.48 11.26 -32.36
CA ASN A 207 14.20 10.10 -32.84
C ASN A 207 15.54 10.00 -32.09
N PRO A 208 15.96 8.78 -31.71
CA PRO A 208 17.28 8.59 -31.12
C PRO A 208 18.34 9.17 -32.06
N LEU A 209 19.36 9.80 -31.46
CA LEU A 209 20.49 10.38 -32.19
C LEU A 209 21.11 9.32 -33.11
N ARG A 210 21.44 9.70 -34.35
CA ARG A 210 22.15 8.79 -35.25
C ARG A 210 23.58 8.61 -34.75
N ASP A 211 24.14 7.42 -34.95
CA ASP A 211 25.52 7.10 -34.54
C ASP A 211 26.56 8.09 -35.12
N SER A 212 26.28 8.70 -36.27
CA SER A 212 27.11 9.76 -36.85
C SER A 212 27.13 11.03 -35.99
N GLU A 213 25.97 11.44 -35.46
CA GLU A 213 25.83 12.63 -34.63
C GLU A 213 26.47 12.41 -33.25
N ILE A 214 26.37 11.19 -32.72
CA ILE A 214 27.03 10.79 -31.48
C ILE A 214 28.55 10.88 -31.61
N ASN A 215 29.10 10.37 -32.71
CA ASN A 215 30.55 10.44 -32.95
C ASN A 215 31.03 11.87 -33.18
N ASP A 216 30.27 12.70 -33.88
CA ASP A 216 30.60 14.12 -34.08
C ASP A 216 30.64 14.88 -32.74
N ASP A 217 29.69 14.62 -31.83
CA ASP A 217 29.70 15.19 -30.46
C ASP A 217 30.91 14.71 -29.64
N PHE A 218 31.27 13.42 -29.72
CA PHE A 218 32.47 12.91 -29.06
C PHE A 218 33.76 13.52 -29.65
N HIS A 219 33.77 13.81 -30.95
CA HIS A 219 34.90 14.50 -31.59
C HIS A 219 34.97 15.98 -31.19
N GLN A 220 33.84 16.68 -31.03
CA GLN A 220 33.81 18.04 -30.51
C GLN A 220 34.25 18.12 -29.05
N TRP A 221 33.95 17.11 -28.23
CA TRP A 221 34.34 17.09 -26.82
C TRP A 221 35.83 16.77 -26.58
N ALA A 222 36.51 16.21 -27.58
CA ALA A 222 37.92 15.83 -27.52
C ALA A 222 38.90 16.91 -28.04
N GLN A 223 38.40 18.07 -28.48
CA GLN A 223 39.19 19.27 -28.80
C GLN A 223 39.21 20.24 -27.61
#